data_AF-A0A352B080-F1
#
_entry.id   AF-A0A352B080-F1
#
_cell.length_a   1.000
_cell.length_b   1.000
_cell.length_c   1.000
_cell.angle_alpha   90.00
_cell.angle_beta   90.00
_cell.angle_gamma   90.00
#
_symmetry.space_group_name_H-M   'P 1'
#
loop_
_entity.id
_entity.type
_entity.pdbx_description
1 polymer ?
#
loop_
_entity_poly.entity_id
_entity_poly.type
_entity_poly.pdbx_seq_one_letter_code
_entity_poly.pdbx_strand_id
1 'polypeptide(L)'
;MAVFSASVALVLVPFWILDPRELGGVSVWEKPLKFFVSAAIFGITYSWLSSFIDKSSRWVRLAGSVIAVSLAIELIPITAVAGFGETSHFNVSSPLAITIWSLMATFISMVLIATVILSG
;
A
#
# COMPACT_ATOMS: atom_id res chain seq x y z
N MET A 1 6.43 -4.68 -8.26
CA MET A 1 5.65 -3.80 -7.37
C MET A 1 6.00 -2.33 -7.55
N ALA A 2 7.25 -1.89 -7.37
CA ALA A 2 7.60 -0.48 -7.41
C ALA A 2 7.13 0.29 -8.66
N VAL A 3 7.41 -0.27 -9.85
CA VAL A 3 6.97 0.32 -11.14
C VAL A 3 5.44 0.41 -11.21
N PHE A 4 4.74 -0.65 -10.83
CA PHE A 4 3.28 -0.65 -10.78
C PHE A 4 2.75 0.45 -9.85
N SER A 5 3.29 0.55 -8.63
CA SER A 5 2.87 1.59 -7.68
C SER A 5 3.14 3.00 -8.20
N ALA A 6 4.30 3.23 -8.81
CA ALA A 6 4.65 4.52 -9.40
C ALA A 6 3.70 4.88 -10.55
N SER A 7 3.41 3.92 -11.45
CA SER A 7 2.47 4.13 -12.55
C SER A 7 1.07 4.48 -12.05
N VAL A 8 0.56 3.77 -11.03
CA VAL A 8 -0.75 4.07 -10.46
C VAL A 8 -0.75 5.43 -9.73
N ALA A 9 0.32 5.77 -9.01
CA ALA A 9 0.47 7.10 -8.41
C ALA A 9 0.36 8.22 -9.46
N LEU A 10 1.02 8.06 -10.61
CA LEU A 10 0.92 9.03 -11.72
C LEU A 10 -0.50 9.13 -12.27
N VAL A 11 -1.20 8.00 -12.41
CA VAL A 11 -2.60 7.95 -12.86
C VAL A 11 -3.54 8.63 -11.85
N LEU A 12 -3.21 8.65 -10.56
CA LEU A 12 -4.02 9.31 -9.52
C LEU A 12 -3.83 10.82 -9.46
N VAL A 13 -2.77 11.38 -10.05
CA VAL A 13 -2.52 12.84 -10.01
C VAL A 13 -3.66 13.66 -10.63
N PRO A 14 -4.19 13.33 -11.83
CA PRO A 14 -5.36 14.02 -12.38
C PRO A 14 -6.58 13.94 -11.46
N PHE A 15 -6.85 12.79 -10.84
CA PHE A 15 -7.97 12.65 -9.90
C PHE A 15 -7.79 13.55 -8.68
N TRP A 16 -6.57 13.62 -8.13
CA TRP A 16 -6.26 14.50 -7.01
C TRP A 16 -6.47 15.99 -7.32
N ILE A 17 -6.19 16.42 -8.56
CA ILE A 17 -6.31 17.82 -8.98
C ILE A 17 -7.74 18.18 -9.43
N LEU A 18 -8.40 17.26 -10.14
CA LEU A 18 -9.66 17.54 -10.86
C LEU A 18 -10.91 17.10 -10.11
N ASP A 19 -10.80 16.13 -9.19
CA ASP A 19 -11.95 15.69 -8.39
C ASP A 19 -12.13 16.64 -7.20
N PRO A 20 -13.26 17.38 -7.13
CA PRO A 20 -13.48 18.36 -6.08
C PRO A 20 -13.89 17.72 -4.74
N ARG A 21 -14.07 16.40 -4.67
CA ARG A 21 -14.51 15.72 -3.46
C ARG A 21 -13.41 15.76 -2.40
N GLU A 22 -13.77 16.25 -1.23
CA GLU A 22 -12.92 16.28 -0.05
C GLU A 22 -13.47 15.41 1.08
N LEU A 23 -12.56 14.85 1.87
CA LEU A 23 -12.86 14.08 3.07
C LEU A 23 -11.98 14.60 4.20
N GLY A 24 -12.59 15.31 5.15
CA GLY A 24 -11.86 15.96 6.25
C GLY A 24 -11.05 17.19 5.82
N GLY A 25 -11.48 17.90 4.78
CA GLY A 25 -10.84 19.13 4.28
C GLY A 25 -9.62 18.88 3.38
N VAL A 26 -9.44 17.66 2.89
CA VAL A 26 -8.41 17.28 1.92
C VAL A 26 -9.01 16.40 0.82
N SER A 27 -8.38 16.36 -0.35
CA SER A 27 -8.86 15.54 -1.48
C SER A 27 -8.97 14.06 -1.11
N VAL A 28 -10.05 13.40 -1.55
CA VAL A 28 -10.26 11.96 -1.36
C VAL A 28 -9.12 11.11 -1.92
N TRP A 29 -8.42 11.60 -2.95
CA TRP A 29 -7.32 10.89 -3.62
C TRP A 29 -5.95 11.11 -2.98
N GLU A 30 -5.84 12.03 -2.03
CA GLU A 30 -4.56 12.36 -1.39
C GLU A 30 -3.97 11.14 -0.66
N LYS A 31 -4.81 10.36 0.03
CA LYS A 31 -4.38 9.16 0.74
C LYS A 31 -3.93 8.06 -0.24
N PRO A 32 -4.73 7.63 -1.24
CA PRO A 32 -4.25 6.70 -2.27
C PRO A 32 -2.91 7.12 -2.89
N LEU A 33 -2.76 8.40 -3.26
CA LEU A 33 -1.53 8.91 -3.85
C LEU A 33 -0.32 8.72 -2.93
N LYS A 34 -0.43 9.14 -1.66
CA LYS A 34 0.65 8.97 -0.66
C LYS A 34 1.02 7.51 -0.44
N PHE A 35 0.05 6.60 -0.41
CA PHE A 35 0.28 5.17 -0.22
C PHE A 35 0.98 4.53 -1.42
N PHE A 36 0.57 4.84 -2.65
CA PHE A 36 1.25 4.34 -3.86
C PHE A 36 2.66 4.88 -4.01
N VAL A 37 2.89 6.17 -3.73
CA VAL A 37 4.23 6.76 -3.72
C VAL A 37 5.11 6.07 -2.68
N SER A 38 4.60 5.88 -1.45
CA SER A 38 5.33 5.18 -0.39
C SER A 38 5.65 3.74 -0.75
N ALA A 39 4.70 3.00 -1.35
CA ALA A 39 4.92 1.64 -1.83
C ALA A 39 5.94 1.56 -2.97
N ALA A 40 5.98 2.56 -3.86
CA ALA A 40 6.99 2.66 -4.91
C ALA A 40 8.39 2.84 -4.32
N ILE A 41 8.54 3.82 -3.43
CA ILE A 41 9.80 4.08 -2.72
C ILE A 41 10.22 2.84 -1.93
N PHE A 42 9.32 2.26 -1.15
CA PHE A 42 9.59 1.04 -0.37
C PHE A 42 10.07 -0.10 -1.26
N GLY A 43 9.40 -0.36 -2.39
CA GLY A 43 9.79 -1.41 -3.32
C GLY A 43 11.17 -1.19 -3.94
N ILE A 44 11.53 0.06 -4.24
CA ILE A 44 12.88 0.42 -4.72
C ILE A 44 13.91 0.18 -3.60
N THR A 45 13.65 0.70 -2.40
CA THR A 45 14.52 0.53 -1.23
C THR A 45 14.73 -0.94 -0.91
N TYR A 46 13.68 -1.75 -0.95
CA TYR A 46 13.76 -3.19 -0.76
C TYR A 46 14.64 -3.87 -1.83
N SER A 47 14.44 -3.54 -3.11
CA SER A 47 15.24 -4.08 -4.21
C SER A 47 16.72 -3.68 -4.10
N TRP A 48 16.99 -2.49 -3.57
CA TRP A 48 18.35 -2.02 -3.32
C TRP A 48 18.97 -2.75 -2.13
N LEU A 49 18.29 -2.83 -0.98
CA LEU A 49 18.79 -3.49 0.22
C LEU A 49 19.01 -5.00 0.02
N SER A 50 18.09 -5.66 -0.69
CA SER A 50 18.23 -7.09 -1.03
C SER A 50 19.44 -7.39 -1.91
N SER A 51 20.06 -6.39 -2.54
CA SER A 51 21.31 -6.58 -3.29
C SER A 51 22.54 -6.79 -2.40
N PHE A 52 22.48 -6.38 -1.12
CA PHE A 52 23.54 -6.59 -0.13
C PHE A 52 23.41 -7.91 0.63
N ILE A 53 22.26 -8.59 0.51
CA ILE A 53 22.03 -9.92 1.07
C ILE A 53 22.30 -10.94 -0.05
N ASP A 54 22.75 -12.14 0.29
CA ASP A 54 22.92 -13.21 -0.69
C ASP A 54 21.61 -13.42 -1.47
N LYS A 55 21.61 -13.04 -2.75
CA LYS A 55 20.45 -13.09 -3.65
C LYS A 55 19.91 -14.51 -3.82
N SER A 56 20.73 -15.53 -3.56
CA SER A 56 20.32 -16.93 -3.59
C SER A 56 19.44 -17.31 -2.38
N SER A 57 19.43 -16.49 -1.32
CA SER A 57 18.62 -16.71 -0.13
C SER A 57 17.13 -16.79 -0.47
N ARG A 58 16.57 -17.98 -0.23
CA ARG A 58 15.12 -18.22 -0.36
C ARG A 58 14.29 -17.24 0.47
N TRP A 59 14.84 -16.75 1.58
CA TRP A 59 14.16 -15.87 2.52
C TRP A 59 13.99 -14.45 1.96
N VAL A 60 14.99 -13.93 1.26
CA VAL A 60 14.89 -12.64 0.55
C VAL A 60 13.81 -12.72 -0.53
N ARG A 61 13.81 -13.77 -1.36
CA ARG A 61 12.77 -13.93 -2.39
C ARG A 61 11.36 -14.10 -1.81
N LEU A 62 11.22 -14.87 -0.73
CA LEU A 62 9.95 -15.08 -0.06
C LEU A 62 9.42 -13.78 0.56
N ALA A 63 10.25 -13.09 1.34
CA ALA A 63 9.86 -11.84 1.98
C ALA A 63 9.51 -10.77 0.93
N GLY A 64 10.26 -10.66 -0.16
CA GLY A 64 9.92 -9.75 -1.27
C GLY A 64 8.58 -10.07 -1.92
N SER A 65 8.27 -11.36 -2.09
CA SER A 65 6.97 -11.81 -2.61
C SER A 65 5.83 -11.49 -1.64
N VAL A 66 6.03 -11.77 -0.34
CA VAL A 66 5.04 -11.45 0.71
C VAL A 66 4.77 -9.96 0.77
N ILE A 67 5.82 -9.13 0.81
CA ILE A 67 5.70 -7.67 0.79
C ILE A 67 4.90 -7.20 -0.44
N ALA A 68 5.26 -7.68 -1.63
CA ALA A 68 4.62 -7.24 -2.87
C ALA A 68 3.12 -7.61 -2.91
N VAL A 69 2.77 -8.83 -2.50
CA VAL A 69 1.38 -9.30 -2.46
C VAL A 69 0.60 -8.55 -1.39
N SER A 70 1.15 -8.39 -0.19
CA SER A 70 0.49 -7.68 0.91
C SER A 70 0.21 -6.21 0.55
N LEU A 71 1.20 -5.50 0.00
CA LEU A 71 1.00 -4.12 -0.44
C LEU A 71 -0.04 -4.03 -1.57
N ALA A 72 -0.05 -4.97 -2.52
CA ALA A 72 -1.07 -4.98 -3.57
C ALA A 72 -2.47 -5.16 -3.01
N ILE A 73 -2.67 -6.10 -2.09
CA ILE A 73 -3.97 -6.37 -1.47
C ILE A 73 -4.43 -5.19 -0.60
N GLU A 74 -3.51 -4.46 0.03
CA GLU A 74 -3.85 -3.30 0.85
C GLU A 74 -4.19 -2.05 0.01
N LEU A 75 -3.50 -1.83 -1.11
CA LEU A 75 -3.71 -0.65 -1.95
C LEU A 75 -5.05 -0.65 -2.69
N ILE A 76 -5.58 -1.83 -3.02
CA ILE A 76 -6.89 -2.00 -3.68
C ILE A 76 -8.03 -1.38 -2.84
N PRO A 77 -8.29 -1.81 -1.59
CA PRO A 77 -9.35 -1.25 -0.77
C PRO A 77 -9.10 0.20 -0.39
N ILE A 78 -7.84 0.64 -0.19
CA ILE A 78 -7.53 2.05 0.05
C ILE A 78 -8.07 2.92 -1.09
N THR A 79 -7.83 2.50 -2.33
CA THR A 79 -8.22 3.24 -3.53
C THR A 79 -9.72 3.13 -3.78
N ALA A 80 -10.30 1.94 -3.63
CA ALA A 80 -11.73 1.72 -3.83
C ALA A 80 -12.58 2.51 -2.84
N VAL A 81 -12.26 2.44 -1.54
CA VAL A 81 -13.00 3.16 -0.49
C VAL A 81 -12.85 4.69 -0.63
N ALA A 82 -11.66 5.17 -1.00
CA ALA A 82 -11.46 6.58 -1.35
C ALA A 82 -12.33 6.99 -2.55
N GLY A 83 -12.46 6.12 -3.56
CA GLY A 83 -13.36 6.34 -4.70
C GLY A 83 -14.83 6.50 -4.31
N PHE A 84 -15.27 5.83 -3.24
CA PHE A 84 -16.60 6.02 -2.65
C PHE A 84 -16.72 7.24 -1.72
N GLY A 85 -15.64 8.00 -1.51
CA GLY A 85 -15.65 9.18 -0.63
C GLY A 85 -15.66 8.83 0.85
N GLU A 86 -15.19 7.64 1.21
CA GLU A 86 -15.25 7.09 2.57
C GLU A 86 -13.86 6.91 3.18
N THR A 87 -13.78 6.81 4.50
CA THR A 87 -12.51 6.56 5.20
C THR A 87 -12.22 5.06 5.26
N SER A 88 -11.13 4.58 4.62
CA SER A 88 -10.76 3.15 4.69
C SER A 88 -10.19 2.72 6.05
N HIS A 89 -9.59 3.67 6.76
CA HIS A 89 -9.17 3.50 8.16
C HIS A 89 -10.14 4.29 9.02
N PHE A 90 -10.50 3.77 10.19
CA PHE A 90 -11.49 4.36 11.11
C PHE A 90 -12.96 4.19 10.74
N ASN A 91 -13.30 3.66 9.55
CA ASN A 91 -14.66 3.24 9.24
C ASN A 91 -14.89 1.79 9.68
N VAL A 92 -15.61 1.63 10.78
CA VAL A 92 -16.09 0.34 11.33
C VAL A 92 -17.61 0.32 11.46
N SER A 93 -18.30 1.10 10.62
CA SER A 93 -19.75 1.30 10.69
C SER A 93 -20.58 0.11 10.23
N SER A 94 -19.99 -0.85 9.50
CA SER A 94 -20.68 -2.01 8.96
C SER A 94 -19.77 -3.26 8.95
N PRO A 95 -20.34 -4.48 8.86
CA PRO A 95 -19.56 -5.70 8.74
C PRO A 95 -18.57 -5.69 7.57
N LEU A 96 -18.97 -5.10 6.43
CA LEU A 96 -18.09 -4.94 5.27
C LEU A 96 -16.92 -4.00 5.57
N ALA A 97 -17.20 -2.84 6.17
CA ALA A 97 -16.17 -1.86 6.53
C ALA A 97 -15.16 -2.44 7.55
N ILE A 98 -15.64 -3.18 8.55
CA ILE A 98 -14.79 -3.91 9.51
C ILE A 98 -13.92 -4.95 8.81
N THR A 99 -14.48 -5.67 7.84
CA THR A 99 -13.74 -6.68 7.06
C THR A 99 -12.60 -6.02 6.26
N ILE A 100 -12.90 -4.92 5.56
CA ILE A 100 -11.90 -4.15 4.81
C ILE A 100 -10.80 -3.62 5.74
N TRP A 101 -11.20 -3.02 6.87
CA TRP A 101 -10.26 -2.50 7.87
C TRP A 101 -9.35 -3.60 8.42
N SER A 102 -9.91 -4.76 8.79
CA SER A 102 -9.16 -5.91 9.31
C SER A 102 -8.21 -6.52 8.27
N LEU A 103 -8.66 -6.59 7.01
CA LEU A 103 -7.85 -7.06 5.89
C LEU A 103 -6.60 -6.18 5.74
N MET A 104 -6.80 -4.86 5.68
CA MET A 104 -5.71 -3.90 5.56
C MET A 104 -4.74 -3.98 6.73
N ALA A 105 -5.26 -4.02 7.97
CA ALA A 105 -4.44 -4.17 9.18
C ALA A 105 -3.60 -5.46 9.17
N THR A 106 -4.15 -6.55 8.64
CA THR A 106 -3.45 -7.84 8.53
C THR A 106 -2.29 -7.75 7.53
N PHE A 107 -2.54 -7.22 6.33
CA PHE A 107 -1.53 -7.18 5.28
C PHE A 107 -0.40 -6.19 5.57
N ILE A 108 -0.68 -5.03 6.15
CA ILE A 108 0.40 -4.12 6.57
C ILE A 108 1.26 -4.75 7.67
N SER A 109 0.65 -5.52 8.57
CA SER A 109 1.39 -6.26 9.60
C SER A 109 2.27 -7.35 8.99
N MET A 110 1.81 -8.03 7.93
CA MET A 110 2.65 -8.98 7.18
C MET A 110 3.85 -8.30 6.51
N VAL A 111 3.68 -7.09 5.94
CA VAL A 111 4.80 -6.30 5.40
C VAL A 111 5.81 -6.00 6.49
N LEU A 112 5.35 -5.55 7.66
CA LEU A 112 6.22 -5.27 8.81
C LEU A 112 7.00 -6.52 9.23
N ILE A 113 6.31 -7.64 9.46
CA ILE A 113 6.92 -8.90 9.89
C ILE A 113 7.96 -9.39 8.86
N ALA A 114 7.61 -9.38 7.57
CA ALA A 114 8.53 -9.77 6.50
C ALA A 114 9.78 -8.88 6.45
N THR A 115 9.63 -7.59 6.74
CA THR A 115 10.76 -6.64 6.79
C THR A 115 11.64 -6.88 8.01
N VAL A 116 11.05 -7.12 9.18
CA VAL A 116 11.78 -7.41 10.43
C VAL A 116 12.58 -8.71 10.32
N ILE A 117 12.00 -9.77 9.76
CA ILE A 117 12.69 -11.06 9.58
C ILE A 117 13.94 -10.93 8.70
N LEU A 118 13.97 -9.99 7.76
CA LEU A 118 15.15 -9.76 6.92
C LEU A 118 16.23 -8.90 7.59
N SER A 119 15.91 -8.23 8.69
CA SER A 119 16.83 -7.32 9.38
C SER A 119 17.69 -7.99 10.46
N GLY A 120 17.40 -9.25 10.80
CA GLY A 120 18.17 -10.07 11.74
C GLY A 120 18.97 -11.14 11.03
#